data_AF-A0A2W1EPB8-F1
#
_entry.id   AF-A0A2W1EPB8-F1
#
_cell.length_a   1.000
_cell.length_b   1.000
_cell.length_c   1.000
_cell.angle_alpha   90.00
_cell.angle_beta   90.00
_cell.angle_gamma   90.00
#
_symmetry.space_group_name_H-M   'P 1'
#
loop_
_entity.id
_entity.type
_entity.pdbx_description
1 polymer ?
#
loop_
_entity_poly.entity_id
_entity_poly.type
_entity_poly.pdbx_seq_one_letter_code
_entity_poly.pdbx_strand_id
1 'polypeptide(L)'
;MRIDKATKNLDTVFAIVPDSIVHKPDINYVLYKQRQTETSSVPEDLQLAWYCKNFGEMARQGFVAKQTDQDMNIARGIWFYGLDPEHSFSRHHTVTRYNLIAMAWVMANDFPPDVCTPETQQFILAFVRAWLSACDDRVSLKDRDFRAQERFLELWKEEDSFDFLQFSPSEEKRAKKLVKKVAKQPFPPELETKMTILPPKCIPGLCRRGIISDDEVKMYGPSIVLEYVDSMSLKDDNDRTQRSSKELREQILADKLGKMTIGHGLDPRRNIPWSSDMLQSLLAAVPEDLIHPKQIQKMQVKARGGYRPWIDTDTWHAIMVSGMQAVEQQFDDVCDMLGEQTLSE
;
A
#
# COMPACT_ATOMS: atom_id res chain seq x y z
N MET A 1 -18.82 0.21 31.50
CA MET A 1 -19.02 -1.09 30.83
C MET A 1 -19.09 -0.99 29.31
N ARG A 2 -20.10 -0.33 28.70
CA ARG A 2 -20.19 -0.26 27.21
C ARG A 2 -19.05 0.52 26.56
N ILE A 3 -18.66 1.67 27.12
CA ILE A 3 -17.51 2.46 26.63
C ILE A 3 -16.23 1.63 26.73
N ASP A 4 -15.99 0.99 27.88
CA ASP A 4 -14.80 0.15 28.08
C ASP A 4 -14.72 -1.00 27.07
N LYS A 5 -15.86 -1.64 26.78
CA LYS A 5 -15.96 -2.67 25.71
C LYS A 5 -15.64 -2.07 24.34
N ALA A 6 -16.20 -0.91 23.99
CA ALA A 6 -15.94 -0.24 22.73
C ALA A 6 -14.46 0.14 22.58
N THR A 7 -13.83 0.69 23.61
CA THR A 7 -12.39 1.00 23.63
C THR A 7 -11.55 -0.25 23.43
N LYS A 8 -11.83 -1.33 24.17
CA LYS A 8 -11.10 -2.60 24.02
C LYS A 8 -11.25 -3.20 22.61
N ASN A 9 -12.45 -3.14 22.04
CA ASN A 9 -12.70 -3.60 20.68
C ASN A 9 -11.95 -2.74 19.67
N LEU A 10 -11.91 -1.42 19.87
CA LEU A 10 -11.18 -0.49 18.99
C LEU A 10 -9.69 -0.80 18.98
N ASP A 11 -9.09 -1.01 20.15
CA ASP A 11 -7.68 -1.40 20.28
C ASP A 11 -7.40 -2.75 19.58
N THR A 12 -8.33 -3.69 19.70
CA THR A 12 -8.21 -5.01 19.05
C THR A 12 -8.30 -4.90 17.52
N VAL A 13 -9.27 -4.13 17.02
CA VAL A 13 -9.53 -3.91 15.59
C VAL A 13 -8.35 -3.23 14.90
N PHE A 14 -7.72 -2.26 15.56
CA PHE A 14 -6.56 -1.53 15.03
C PHE A 14 -5.22 -2.19 15.35
N ALA A 15 -5.19 -3.32 16.07
CA ALA A 15 -3.93 -4.02 16.36
C ALA A 15 -3.23 -4.60 15.11
N ILE A 16 -3.94 -4.69 13.97
CA ILE A 16 -3.46 -5.25 12.71
C ILE A 16 -3.44 -4.26 11.54
N VAL A 17 -4.17 -3.15 11.65
CA VAL A 17 -4.22 -2.15 10.59
C VAL A 17 -2.90 -1.38 10.62
N PRO A 18 -2.16 -1.27 9.51
CA PRO A 18 -0.97 -0.45 9.49
C PRO A 18 -1.31 1.02 9.75
N ASP A 19 -0.66 1.65 10.74
CA ASP A 19 -0.84 3.07 11.08
C ASP A 19 -0.54 4.00 9.89
N SER A 20 0.24 3.53 8.92
CA SER A 20 0.54 4.25 7.69
C SER A 20 -0.61 4.31 6.69
N ILE A 21 -1.62 3.45 6.86
CA ILE A 21 -2.81 3.41 6.00
C ILE A 21 -3.98 4.10 6.70
N VAL A 22 -4.29 3.69 7.94
CA VAL A 22 -5.36 4.28 8.75
C VAL A 22 -4.85 4.52 10.15
N HIS A 23 -4.88 5.77 10.59
CA HIS A 23 -4.54 6.10 11.97
C HIS A 23 -5.66 5.67 12.92
N LYS A 24 -5.32 4.99 14.02
CA LYS A 24 -6.29 4.63 15.05
C LYS A 24 -6.97 5.89 15.61
N PRO A 25 -8.30 6.05 15.45
CA PRO A 25 -8.98 7.19 16.03
C PRO A 25 -9.05 7.05 17.56
N ASP A 26 -9.01 8.18 18.27
CA ASP A 26 -9.35 8.18 19.69
C ASP A 26 -10.85 7.88 19.87
N ILE A 27 -11.20 7.18 20.95
CA ILE A 27 -12.58 6.76 21.21
C ILE A 27 -13.56 7.94 21.23
N ASN A 28 -13.14 9.14 21.64
CA ASN A 28 -13.98 10.33 21.61
C ASN A 28 -14.32 10.77 20.18
N TYR A 29 -13.45 10.54 19.20
CA TYR A 29 -13.77 10.80 17.80
C TYR A 29 -14.82 9.81 17.30
N VAL A 30 -14.69 8.53 17.66
CA VAL A 30 -15.69 7.50 17.34
C VAL A 30 -17.06 7.84 17.96
N LEU A 31 -17.07 8.35 19.19
CA LEU A 31 -18.31 8.66 19.91
C LEU A 31 -18.97 9.97 19.46
N TYR A 32 -18.18 11.02 19.21
CA TYR A 32 -18.72 12.38 19.05
C TYR A 32 -18.39 13.04 17.71
N LYS A 33 -17.44 12.49 16.93
CA LYS A 33 -16.95 13.10 15.68
C LYS A 33 -16.74 12.06 14.58
N GLN A 34 -17.77 11.24 14.31
CA GLN A 34 -17.67 10.10 13.38
C GLN A 34 -17.16 10.47 11.99
N ARG A 35 -17.56 11.63 11.44
CA ARG A 35 -17.04 12.10 10.15
C ARG A 35 -15.53 12.35 10.15
N GLN A 36 -14.92 12.57 11.31
CA GLN A 36 -13.47 12.74 11.44
C GLN A 36 -12.73 11.41 11.57
N THR A 37 -13.46 10.27 11.67
CA THR A 37 -12.86 8.93 11.56
C THR A 37 -12.82 8.40 10.14
N GLU A 38 -13.36 9.15 9.18
CA GLU A 38 -13.29 8.84 7.75
C GLU A 38 -11.85 8.97 7.26
N THR A 39 -11.45 8.05 6.39
CA THR A 39 -10.10 8.01 5.83
C THR A 39 -10.17 8.22 4.33
N SER A 40 -9.38 9.16 3.81
CA SER A 40 -9.37 9.48 2.38
C SER A 40 -8.82 8.34 1.53
N SER A 41 -8.08 7.38 2.08
CA SER A 41 -7.57 6.21 1.34
C SER A 41 -8.55 5.07 1.17
N VAL A 42 -9.73 5.15 1.79
CA VAL A 42 -10.75 4.08 1.80
C VAL A 42 -12.03 4.59 1.11
N PRO A 43 -12.72 3.79 0.28
CA PRO A 43 -14.02 4.15 -0.28
C PRO A 43 -15.08 4.47 0.77
N GLU A 44 -16.09 5.28 0.42
CA GLU A 44 -17.15 5.72 1.35
C GLU A 44 -17.95 4.55 1.93
N ASP A 45 -18.20 3.51 1.13
CA ASP A 45 -18.94 2.32 1.54
C ASP A 45 -18.14 1.35 2.43
N LEU A 46 -16.82 1.51 2.47
CA LEU A 46 -15.89 0.67 3.24
C LEU A 46 -15.31 1.37 4.47
N GLN A 47 -15.83 2.55 4.84
CA GLN A 47 -15.33 3.32 5.98
C GLN A 47 -15.39 2.55 7.30
N LEU A 48 -14.83 3.14 8.36
CA LEU A 48 -14.57 2.46 9.63
C LEU A 48 -15.76 1.69 10.23
N ALA A 49 -16.99 2.19 10.07
CA ALA A 49 -18.19 1.47 10.52
C ALA A 49 -18.35 0.11 9.82
N TRP A 50 -18.18 0.08 8.49
CA TRP A 50 -18.17 -1.16 7.71
C TRP A 50 -17.03 -2.07 8.13
N TYR A 51 -15.82 -1.53 8.32
CA TYR A 51 -14.65 -2.31 8.74
C TYR A 51 -14.88 -2.99 10.08
N CYS A 52 -15.36 -2.26 11.09
CA CYS A 52 -15.71 -2.82 12.40
C CYS A 52 -16.79 -3.89 12.28
N LYS A 53 -17.85 -3.64 11.50
CA LYS A 53 -18.96 -4.59 11.31
C LYS A 53 -18.49 -5.92 10.70
N ASN A 54 -17.54 -5.88 9.76
CA ASN A 54 -17.06 -7.05 9.03
C ASN A 54 -15.76 -7.63 9.59
N PHE A 55 -15.23 -7.05 10.69
CA PHE A 55 -13.93 -7.45 11.27
C PHE A 55 -13.86 -8.94 11.58
N GLY A 56 -14.90 -9.51 12.21
CA GLY A 56 -14.95 -10.94 12.52
C GLY A 56 -14.89 -11.82 11.27
N GLU A 57 -15.50 -11.41 10.15
CA GLU A 57 -15.44 -12.17 8.90
C GLU A 57 -14.05 -12.10 8.26
N MET A 58 -13.46 -10.90 8.16
CA MET A 58 -12.08 -10.75 7.73
C MET A 58 -11.12 -11.58 8.60
N ALA A 59 -11.35 -11.62 9.91
CA ALA A 59 -10.54 -12.41 10.84
C ALA A 59 -10.66 -13.92 10.61
N ARG A 60 -11.86 -14.45 10.34
CA ARG A 60 -12.05 -15.86 9.97
C ARG A 60 -11.35 -16.20 8.65
N GLN A 61 -11.34 -15.25 7.72
CA GLN A 61 -10.61 -15.35 6.46
C GLN A 61 -9.09 -15.11 6.62
N GLY A 62 -8.62 -14.84 7.84
CA GLY A 62 -7.20 -14.69 8.12
C GLY A 62 -6.63 -13.31 7.83
N PHE A 63 -7.47 -12.34 7.47
CA PHE A 63 -7.06 -11.04 6.91
C PHE A 63 -6.25 -11.16 5.62
N VAL A 64 -6.47 -12.24 4.85
CA VAL A 64 -5.81 -12.51 3.58
C VAL A 64 -6.79 -12.30 2.45
N ALA A 65 -6.36 -11.57 1.41
CA ALA A 65 -7.17 -11.39 0.21
C ALA A 65 -7.09 -12.68 -0.60
N LYS A 66 -8.23 -13.18 -1.07
CA LYS A 66 -8.33 -14.40 -1.89
C LYS A 66 -9.06 -14.07 -3.17
N GLN A 67 -8.67 -14.69 -4.28
CA GLN A 67 -9.36 -14.51 -5.56
C GLN A 67 -10.72 -15.25 -5.54
N THR A 68 -10.70 -16.53 -5.18
CA THR A 68 -11.88 -17.40 -5.10
C THR A 68 -12.46 -17.47 -3.67
N ASP A 69 -13.74 -17.87 -3.57
CA ASP A 69 -14.43 -18.19 -2.30
C ASP A 69 -14.42 -17.09 -1.22
N GLN A 70 -14.19 -15.83 -1.63
CA GLN A 70 -14.22 -14.67 -0.75
C GLN A 70 -15.09 -13.58 -1.38
N ASP A 71 -16.07 -13.11 -0.61
CA ASP A 71 -16.94 -11.99 -0.99
C ASP A 71 -16.11 -10.77 -1.44
N MET A 72 -16.56 -10.13 -2.52
CA MET A 72 -15.84 -9.00 -3.12
C MET A 72 -15.63 -7.86 -2.11
N ASN A 73 -16.62 -7.53 -1.27
CA ASN A 73 -16.47 -6.45 -0.30
C ASN A 73 -15.47 -6.80 0.80
N ILE A 74 -15.41 -8.06 1.22
CA ILE A 74 -14.38 -8.54 2.15
C ILE A 74 -12.99 -8.40 1.53
N ALA A 75 -12.82 -8.80 0.27
CA ALA A 75 -11.56 -8.62 -0.46
C ALA A 75 -11.18 -7.13 -0.60
N ARG A 76 -12.13 -6.28 -1.02
CA ARG A 76 -11.93 -4.82 -1.10
C ARG A 76 -11.49 -4.25 0.24
N GLY A 77 -12.15 -4.62 1.33
CA GLY A 77 -11.78 -4.21 2.69
C GLY A 77 -10.34 -4.58 3.04
N ILE A 78 -9.91 -5.80 2.75
CA ILE A 78 -8.53 -6.26 3.00
C ILE A 78 -7.52 -5.44 2.20
N TRP A 79 -7.78 -5.18 0.91
CA TRP A 79 -6.91 -4.39 0.03
C TRP A 79 -6.80 -2.92 0.46
N PHE A 80 -7.93 -2.25 0.69
CA PHE A 80 -7.98 -0.82 1.03
C PHE A 80 -7.43 -0.52 2.43
N TYR A 81 -7.66 -1.40 3.40
CA TYR A 81 -7.04 -1.29 4.73
C TYR A 81 -5.62 -1.87 4.78
N GLY A 82 -5.16 -2.50 3.69
CA GLY A 82 -3.85 -3.16 3.59
C GLY A 82 -3.58 -4.16 4.71
N LEU A 83 -4.58 -4.99 5.00
CA LEU A 83 -4.51 -6.01 6.06
C LEU A 83 -3.68 -7.22 5.64
N ASP A 84 -3.59 -7.45 4.33
CA ASP A 84 -2.73 -8.45 3.71
C ASP A 84 -1.44 -7.78 3.20
N PRO A 85 -0.28 -8.06 3.81
CA PRO A 85 1.00 -7.50 3.36
C PRO A 85 1.42 -7.93 1.96
N GLU A 86 0.76 -8.95 1.39
CA GLU A 86 1.05 -9.44 0.05
C GLU A 86 0.07 -8.87 -0.98
N HIS A 87 -1.10 -8.40 -0.55
CA HIS A 87 -2.17 -7.85 -1.39
C HIS A 87 -2.65 -6.51 -0.86
N SER A 88 -2.03 -5.44 -1.34
CA SER A 88 -2.41 -4.09 -0.95
C SER A 88 -1.98 -3.05 -1.98
N PHE A 89 -2.70 -1.93 -2.01
CA PHE A 89 -2.26 -0.72 -2.69
C PHE A 89 -1.27 0.11 -1.85
N SER A 90 -0.95 -0.35 -0.64
CA SER A 90 -0.04 0.35 0.26
C SER A 90 1.39 0.34 -0.27
N ARG A 91 1.96 1.54 -0.37
CA ARG A 91 3.38 1.78 -0.60
C ARG A 91 4.31 1.25 0.50
N HIS A 92 3.76 0.83 1.65
CA HIS A 92 4.56 0.39 2.81
C HIS A 92 4.82 -1.12 2.82
N HIS A 93 4.09 -1.90 2.02
CA HIS A 93 4.22 -3.35 2.01
C HIS A 93 5.32 -3.80 1.04
N THR A 94 6.28 -4.57 1.56
CA THR A 94 7.51 -4.95 0.84
C THR A 94 7.23 -5.78 -0.41
N VAL A 95 6.34 -6.77 -0.32
CA VAL A 95 6.02 -7.67 -1.44
C VAL A 95 5.40 -6.90 -2.60
N THR A 96 4.44 -6.02 -2.30
CA THR A 96 3.86 -5.09 -3.27
C THR A 96 4.94 -4.28 -3.99
N ARG A 97 5.90 -3.72 -3.24
CA ARG A 97 6.99 -2.94 -3.82
C ARG A 97 7.87 -3.76 -4.76
N TYR A 98 8.22 -5.00 -4.39
CA TYR A 98 9.07 -5.85 -5.24
C TYR A 98 8.38 -6.24 -6.55
N ASN A 99 7.07 -6.50 -6.48
CA ASN A 99 6.27 -6.72 -7.67
C ASN A 99 6.22 -5.46 -8.54
N LEU A 100 5.91 -4.30 -7.95
CA LEU A 100 5.87 -3.02 -8.68
C LEU A 100 7.17 -2.68 -9.40
N ILE A 101 8.32 -2.95 -8.78
CA ILE A 101 9.62 -2.68 -9.40
C ILE A 101 9.85 -3.56 -10.62
N ALA A 102 9.53 -4.86 -10.54
CA ALA A 102 9.64 -5.73 -11.71
C ALA A 102 8.64 -5.36 -12.80
N MET A 103 7.40 -5.03 -12.43
CA MET A 103 6.39 -4.53 -13.37
C MET A 103 6.87 -3.27 -14.10
N ALA A 104 7.45 -2.33 -13.36
CA ALA A 104 8.09 -1.14 -13.90
C ALA A 104 9.18 -1.48 -14.92
N TRP A 105 10.05 -2.45 -14.62
CA TRP A 105 11.06 -2.89 -15.58
C TRP A 105 10.46 -3.52 -16.84
N VAL A 106 9.46 -4.38 -16.70
CA VAL A 106 8.74 -4.99 -17.84
C VAL A 106 8.13 -3.91 -18.73
N MET A 107 7.51 -2.89 -18.12
CA MET A 107 6.91 -1.75 -18.85
C MET A 107 7.97 -0.92 -19.58
N ALA A 108 9.11 -0.65 -18.94
CA ALA A 108 10.21 0.11 -19.53
C ALA A 108 10.82 -0.59 -20.75
N ASN A 109 10.82 -1.93 -20.75
CA ASN A 109 11.33 -2.77 -21.84
C ASN A 109 10.24 -3.14 -22.86
N ASP A 110 9.16 -2.37 -22.93
CA ASP A 110 8.06 -2.58 -23.87
C ASP A 110 7.46 -3.99 -23.83
N PHE A 111 7.22 -4.50 -22.61
CA PHE A 111 6.55 -5.78 -22.39
C PHE A 111 7.17 -6.93 -23.20
N PRO A 112 8.42 -7.31 -22.89
CA PRO A 112 9.14 -8.31 -23.69
C PRO A 112 8.33 -9.61 -23.83
N PRO A 113 8.11 -10.11 -25.06
CA PRO A 113 7.09 -11.13 -25.34
C PRO A 113 7.43 -12.52 -24.76
N ASP A 114 8.70 -12.75 -24.41
CA ASP A 114 9.17 -13.94 -23.70
C ASP A 114 8.82 -13.93 -22.21
N VAL A 115 8.51 -12.75 -21.65
CA VAL A 115 8.19 -12.55 -20.23
C VAL A 115 6.71 -12.21 -20.03
N CYS A 116 6.10 -11.48 -20.97
CA CYS A 116 4.81 -10.83 -20.78
C CYS A 116 3.83 -11.20 -21.89
N THR A 117 2.79 -11.96 -21.56
CA THR A 117 1.65 -12.17 -22.47
C THR A 117 0.72 -10.93 -22.45
N PRO A 118 -0.20 -10.79 -23.42
CA PRO A 118 -1.17 -9.69 -23.41
C PRO A 118 -2.00 -9.59 -22.11
N GLU A 119 -2.34 -10.73 -21.51
CA GLU A 119 -3.08 -10.79 -20.24
C GLU A 119 -2.19 -10.32 -19.08
N THR A 120 -0.92 -10.72 -19.05
CA THR A 120 0.06 -10.22 -18.06
C THR A 120 0.24 -8.72 -18.19
N GLN A 121 0.34 -8.21 -19.42
CA GLN A 121 0.44 -6.78 -19.70
C GLN A 121 -0.79 -6.03 -19.15
N GLN A 122 -2.00 -6.54 -19.39
CA GLN A 122 -3.23 -5.96 -18.86
C GLN A 122 -3.23 -5.93 -17.33
N PHE A 123 -2.83 -7.02 -16.69
CA PHE A 123 -2.71 -7.12 -15.24
C PHE A 123 -1.73 -6.08 -14.67
N ILE A 124 -0.53 -5.98 -15.26
CA ILE A 124 0.50 -5.02 -14.85
C ILE A 124 -0.01 -3.59 -14.96
N LEU A 125 -0.58 -3.22 -16.12
CA LEU A 125 -1.08 -1.86 -16.36
C LEU A 125 -2.22 -1.51 -15.41
N ALA A 126 -3.16 -2.44 -15.18
CA ALA A 126 -4.25 -2.24 -14.24
C ALA A 126 -3.73 -2.01 -12.82
N PHE A 127 -2.78 -2.84 -12.36
CA PHE A 127 -2.25 -2.71 -11.01
C PHE A 127 -1.43 -1.43 -10.80
N VAL A 128 -0.49 -1.11 -11.71
CA VAL A 128 0.35 0.08 -11.58
C VAL A 128 -0.51 1.36 -11.54
N ARG A 129 -1.59 1.41 -12.32
CA ARG A 129 -2.57 2.51 -12.27
C ARG A 129 -3.31 2.59 -10.94
N ALA A 130 -3.83 1.46 -10.47
CA ALA A 130 -4.50 1.38 -9.18
C ALA A 130 -3.59 1.86 -8.04
N TRP A 131 -2.32 1.43 -8.06
CA TRP A 131 -1.33 1.84 -7.07
C TRP A 131 -0.98 3.33 -7.15
N LEU A 132 -0.73 3.87 -8.35
CA LEU A 132 -0.47 5.30 -8.54
C LEU A 132 -1.65 6.16 -8.06
N SER A 133 -2.88 5.72 -8.29
CA SER A 133 -4.10 6.36 -7.78
C SER A 133 -4.15 6.35 -6.24
N ALA A 134 -3.76 5.24 -5.61
CA ALA A 134 -3.77 5.11 -4.15
C ALA A 134 -2.74 6.03 -3.46
N CYS A 135 -1.61 6.31 -4.13
CA CYS A 135 -0.49 7.07 -3.60
C CYS A 135 -0.71 8.59 -3.44
N ASP A 136 -1.81 9.17 -3.95
CA ASP A 136 -2.07 10.62 -3.83
C ASP A 136 -2.73 10.98 -2.47
N ASP A 137 -1.93 11.08 -1.42
CA ASP A 137 -2.36 11.39 -0.04
C ASP A 137 -2.94 12.79 0.17
N ARG A 138 -2.83 13.69 -0.83
CA ARG A 138 -3.31 15.08 -0.76
C ARG A 138 -4.80 15.25 -1.06
N VAL A 139 -5.46 14.20 -1.52
CA VAL A 139 -6.84 14.27 -2.02
C VAL A 139 -7.81 14.03 -0.86
N SER A 140 -8.83 14.89 -0.77
CA SER A 140 -9.93 14.69 0.17
C SER A 140 -10.72 13.44 -0.21
N LEU A 141 -11.43 12.82 0.74
CA LEU A 141 -12.29 11.67 0.45
C LEU A 141 -13.32 11.97 -0.66
N LYS A 142 -13.87 13.19 -0.67
CA LYS A 142 -14.91 13.61 -1.64
C LYS A 142 -14.39 13.74 -3.06
N ASP A 143 -13.11 14.08 -3.22
CA ASP A 143 -12.48 14.30 -4.52
C ASP A 143 -11.66 13.10 -4.98
N ARG A 144 -11.62 12.02 -4.17
CA ARG A 144 -10.83 10.84 -4.50
C ARG A 144 -11.60 9.94 -5.46
N ASP A 145 -10.92 9.56 -6.53
CA ASP A 145 -11.41 8.60 -7.51
C ASP A 145 -10.82 7.22 -7.21
N PHE A 146 -11.68 6.25 -6.92
CA PHE A 146 -11.30 4.87 -6.63
C PHE A 146 -11.43 3.94 -7.83
N ARG A 147 -11.87 4.43 -9.01
CA ARG A 147 -12.18 3.59 -10.18
C ARG A 147 -11.01 2.74 -10.65
N ALA A 148 -9.78 3.24 -10.58
CA ALA A 148 -8.60 2.47 -10.98
C ALA A 148 -8.37 1.27 -10.04
N GLN A 149 -8.50 1.48 -8.73
CA GLN A 149 -8.40 0.42 -7.72
C GLN A 149 -9.53 -0.60 -7.87
N GLU A 150 -10.78 -0.14 -8.00
CA GLU A 150 -11.94 -1.03 -8.14
C GLU A 150 -11.84 -1.88 -9.42
N ARG A 151 -11.48 -1.27 -10.56
CA ARG A 151 -11.27 -2.01 -11.82
C ARG A 151 -10.17 -3.06 -11.72
N PHE A 152 -9.09 -2.77 -10.99
CA PHE A 152 -8.05 -3.77 -10.74
C PHE A 152 -8.58 -4.92 -9.87
N LEU A 153 -9.37 -4.64 -8.84
CA LEU A 153 -9.94 -5.69 -7.98
C LEU A 153 -10.95 -6.56 -8.72
N GLU A 154 -11.73 -5.98 -9.63
CA GLU A 154 -12.60 -6.72 -10.55
C GLU A 154 -11.77 -7.69 -11.41
N LEU A 155 -10.73 -7.18 -12.08
CA LEU A 155 -9.82 -8.00 -12.90
C LEU A 155 -9.14 -9.11 -12.08
N TRP A 156 -8.62 -8.78 -10.90
CA TRP A 156 -7.94 -9.73 -10.00
C TRP A 156 -8.89 -10.77 -9.40
N LYS A 157 -10.20 -10.52 -9.42
CA LYS A 157 -11.24 -11.46 -8.97
C LYS A 157 -11.78 -12.35 -10.08
N GLU A 158 -11.47 -12.08 -11.34
CA GLU A 158 -11.82 -12.98 -12.44
C GLU A 158 -11.18 -14.36 -12.21
N GLU A 159 -11.89 -15.41 -12.59
CA GLU A 159 -11.35 -16.78 -12.56
C GLU A 159 -10.09 -16.87 -13.42
N ASP A 160 -9.07 -17.61 -12.97
CA ASP A 160 -7.76 -17.77 -13.63
C ASP A 160 -6.92 -16.48 -13.82
N SER A 161 -7.30 -15.38 -13.16
CA SER A 161 -6.50 -14.14 -13.16
C SER A 161 -5.17 -14.31 -12.44
N PHE A 162 -4.20 -13.48 -12.83
CA PHE A 162 -2.87 -13.48 -12.21
C PHE A 162 -2.90 -12.96 -10.79
N ASP A 163 -1.91 -13.39 -10.02
CA ASP A 163 -1.66 -12.91 -8.67
C ASP A 163 -0.23 -12.41 -8.50
N PHE A 164 0.10 -11.83 -7.34
CA PHE A 164 1.45 -11.35 -7.06
C PHE A 164 2.44 -12.48 -6.85
N LEU A 165 3.69 -12.23 -7.27
CA LEU A 165 4.79 -13.07 -6.86
C LEU A 165 4.98 -12.93 -5.35
N GLN A 166 4.85 -14.06 -4.66
CA GLN A 166 5.13 -14.18 -3.23
C GLN A 166 6.58 -14.62 -3.05
N PHE A 167 7.22 -14.14 -1.99
CA PHE A 167 8.63 -14.43 -1.72
C PHE A 167 8.74 -15.25 -0.44
N SER A 168 9.48 -16.36 -0.50
CA SER A 168 10.00 -17.00 0.71
C SER A 168 10.93 -16.05 1.46
N PRO A 169 11.20 -16.27 2.77
CA PRO A 169 12.10 -15.40 3.54
C PRO A 169 13.52 -15.28 2.96
N SER A 170 14.02 -16.29 2.25
CA SER A 170 15.30 -16.24 1.55
C SER A 170 15.23 -15.41 0.27
N GLU A 171 14.16 -15.56 -0.50
CA GLU A 171 13.93 -14.80 -1.73
C GLU A 171 13.69 -13.33 -1.41
N GLU A 172 12.95 -13.01 -0.35
CA GLU A 172 12.72 -11.63 0.09
C GLU A 172 14.04 -10.94 0.46
N LYS A 173 14.94 -11.64 1.17
CA LYS A 173 16.29 -11.13 1.47
C LYS A 173 17.10 -10.87 0.19
N ARG A 174 16.99 -11.74 -0.81
CA ARG A 174 17.65 -11.58 -2.12
C ARG A 174 17.07 -10.39 -2.88
N ALA A 175 15.74 -10.31 -2.97
CA ALA A 175 15.01 -9.21 -3.59
C ALA A 175 15.37 -7.87 -2.95
N LYS A 176 15.42 -7.81 -1.62
CA LYS A 176 15.87 -6.62 -0.88
C LYS A 176 17.26 -6.14 -1.28
N LYS A 177 18.22 -7.06 -1.45
CA LYS A 177 19.59 -6.73 -1.88
C LYS A 177 19.59 -6.17 -3.31
N LEU A 178 18.87 -6.80 -4.22
CA LEU A 178 18.77 -6.37 -5.61
C LEU A 178 18.10 -5.00 -5.73
N VAL A 179 16.96 -4.80 -5.07
CA VAL A 179 16.27 -3.50 -5.05
C VAL A 179 17.17 -2.40 -4.50
N LYS A 180 17.93 -2.66 -3.42
CA LYS A 180 18.92 -1.71 -2.91
C LYS A 180 20.07 -1.43 -3.88
N LYS A 181 20.43 -2.38 -4.74
CA LYS A 181 21.45 -2.18 -5.78
C LYS A 181 20.87 -1.32 -6.91
N VAL A 182 19.69 -1.67 -7.42
CA VAL A 182 18.97 -0.91 -8.45
C VAL A 182 18.70 0.53 -8.02
N ALA A 183 18.24 0.76 -6.79
CA ALA A 183 17.95 2.11 -6.28
C ALA A 183 19.18 3.04 -6.19
N LYS A 184 20.40 2.48 -6.20
CA LYS A 184 21.65 3.25 -6.19
C LYS A 184 22.20 3.53 -7.58
N GLN A 185 21.63 2.92 -8.62
CA GLN A 185 22.08 3.17 -9.98
C GLN A 185 21.55 4.53 -10.45
N PRO A 186 22.36 5.32 -11.16
CA PRO A 186 21.87 6.52 -11.82
C PRO A 186 20.81 6.12 -12.85
N PHE A 187 19.78 6.96 -13.01
CA PHE A 187 18.86 6.78 -14.12
C PHE A 187 19.55 7.15 -15.44
N PRO A 188 19.18 6.50 -16.56
CA PRO A 188 19.56 6.96 -17.89
C PRO A 188 19.30 8.47 -18.06
N PRO A 189 20.20 9.26 -18.70
CA PRO A 189 20.07 10.71 -18.83
C PRO A 189 18.74 11.16 -19.44
N GLU A 190 18.17 10.37 -20.36
CA GLU A 190 16.86 10.64 -20.98
C GLU A 190 15.74 10.57 -19.95
N LEU A 191 15.82 9.62 -19.01
CA LEU A 191 14.86 9.49 -17.91
C LEU A 191 15.08 10.58 -16.86
N GLU A 192 16.32 10.94 -16.54
CA GLU A 192 16.64 12.01 -15.61
C GLU A 192 16.12 13.38 -16.10
N THR A 193 16.29 13.66 -17.40
CA THR A 193 15.74 14.85 -18.05
C THR A 193 14.21 14.87 -17.96
N LYS A 194 13.57 13.73 -18.22
CA LYS A 194 12.12 13.56 -18.12
C LYS A 194 11.59 13.78 -16.69
N MET A 195 12.28 13.25 -15.68
CA MET A 195 11.94 13.43 -14.26
C MET A 195 12.10 14.90 -13.81
N THR A 196 13.03 15.63 -14.42
CA THR A 196 13.19 17.07 -14.19
C THR A 196 12.00 17.87 -14.73
N ILE A 197 11.49 17.50 -15.91
CA ILE A 197 10.33 18.14 -16.54
C ILE A 197 9.05 17.83 -15.75
N LEU A 198 8.87 16.57 -15.36
CA LEU A 198 7.70 16.12 -14.63
C LEU A 198 8.09 15.45 -13.31
N PRO A 199 8.18 16.23 -12.21
CA PRO A 199 8.57 15.69 -10.92
C PRO A 199 7.59 14.61 -10.46
N PRO A 200 8.06 13.50 -9.86
CA PRO A 200 7.19 12.39 -9.44
C PRO A 200 6.04 12.77 -8.52
N LYS A 201 6.22 13.79 -7.67
CA LYS A 201 5.15 14.35 -6.83
C LYS A 201 3.94 14.88 -7.63
N CYS A 202 4.11 15.18 -8.92
CA CYS A 202 3.05 15.66 -9.81
C CYS A 202 2.28 14.53 -10.48
N ILE A 203 2.87 13.35 -10.62
CA ILE A 203 2.33 12.30 -11.49
C ILE A 203 1.11 11.60 -10.90
N PRO A 204 1.02 11.26 -9.60
CA PRO A 204 -0.24 10.74 -9.03
C PRO A 204 -1.42 11.67 -9.32
N GLY A 205 -1.21 12.99 -9.25
CA GLY A 205 -2.23 13.99 -9.57
C GLY A 205 -2.60 14.05 -11.05
N LEU A 206 -1.70 13.71 -11.97
CA LEU A 206 -1.97 13.59 -13.41
C LEU A 206 -2.65 12.27 -13.78
N CYS A 207 -2.22 11.14 -13.18
CA CYS A 207 -2.87 9.83 -13.29
C CYS A 207 -4.36 9.95 -12.98
N ARG A 208 -4.67 10.55 -11.83
CA ARG A 208 -6.04 10.75 -11.35
C ARG A 208 -6.91 11.54 -12.31
N ARG A 209 -6.36 12.59 -12.94
CA ARG A 209 -7.12 13.43 -13.87
C ARG A 209 -7.30 12.77 -15.24
N GLY A 210 -6.80 11.55 -15.43
CA GLY A 210 -6.77 10.88 -16.73
C GLY A 210 -5.98 11.67 -17.78
N ILE A 211 -5.04 12.52 -17.33
CA ILE A 211 -4.26 13.38 -18.22
C ILE A 211 -3.13 12.58 -18.85
N ILE A 212 -2.62 11.56 -18.15
CA ILE A 212 -1.61 10.66 -18.72
C ILE A 212 -2.28 9.45 -19.37
N SER A 213 -1.89 9.19 -20.60
CA SER A 213 -2.20 8.00 -21.39
C SER A 213 -1.50 6.75 -20.85
N ASP A 214 -1.91 5.57 -21.33
CA ASP A 214 -1.20 4.29 -21.09
C ASP A 214 0.27 4.38 -21.51
N ASP A 215 0.54 5.04 -22.64
CA ASP A 215 1.89 5.22 -23.17
C ASP A 215 2.74 6.11 -22.26
N GLU A 216 2.15 7.15 -21.67
CA GLU A 216 2.84 7.99 -20.69
C GLU A 216 3.03 7.26 -19.35
N VAL A 217 2.04 6.47 -18.91
CA VAL A 217 2.20 5.60 -17.72
C VAL A 217 3.32 4.59 -17.96
N LYS A 218 3.42 4.00 -19.15
CA LYS A 218 4.51 3.11 -19.55
C LYS A 218 5.86 3.84 -19.57
N MET A 219 5.89 5.06 -20.12
CA MET A 219 7.10 5.86 -20.25
C MET A 219 7.65 6.36 -18.91
N TYR A 220 6.78 6.82 -18.01
CA TYR A 220 7.18 7.47 -16.76
C TYR A 220 6.97 6.61 -15.52
N GLY A 221 5.99 5.69 -15.54
CA GLY A 221 5.63 4.80 -14.44
C GLY A 221 6.82 4.12 -13.77
N PRO A 222 7.77 3.56 -14.53
CA PRO A 222 8.92 2.88 -13.96
C PRO A 222 9.80 3.76 -13.07
N SER A 223 10.18 4.94 -13.56
CA SER A 223 10.98 5.91 -12.81
C SER A 223 10.25 6.41 -11.56
N ILE A 224 8.94 6.59 -11.64
CA ILE A 224 8.11 7.07 -10.52
C ILE A 224 8.05 6.03 -9.41
N VAL A 225 7.77 4.79 -9.78
CA VAL A 225 7.72 3.67 -8.85
C VAL A 225 9.07 3.55 -8.14
N LEU A 226 10.18 3.63 -8.88
CA LEU A 226 11.53 3.53 -8.32
C LEU A 226 11.89 4.69 -7.38
N GLU A 227 11.67 5.94 -7.77
CA GLU A 227 11.95 7.09 -6.90
C GLU A 227 11.09 7.05 -5.63
N TYR A 228 9.83 6.66 -5.77
CA TYR A 228 8.93 6.56 -4.63
C TYR A 228 9.33 5.42 -3.71
N VAL A 229 9.77 4.28 -4.25
CA VAL A 229 10.32 3.17 -3.47
C VAL A 229 11.57 3.60 -2.70
N ASP A 230 12.49 4.36 -3.31
CA ASP A 230 13.74 4.80 -2.68
C ASP A 230 13.52 5.87 -1.61
N SER A 231 12.78 6.93 -1.95
CA SER A 231 12.46 8.04 -1.04
C SER A 231 11.71 7.59 0.21
N MET A 232 11.01 6.45 0.14
CA MET A 232 10.33 5.85 1.29
C MET A 232 11.22 4.95 2.12
N SER A 233 12.19 4.25 1.52
CA SER A 233 13.17 3.47 2.30
C SER A 233 14.03 4.37 3.19
N LEU A 234 14.32 5.59 2.75
CA LEU A 234 15.08 6.58 3.53
C LEU A 234 14.22 7.25 4.61
N LYS A 235 12.92 7.41 4.36
CA LYS A 235 11.98 7.97 5.33
C LYS A 235 11.62 6.99 6.43
N ASP A 236 11.44 5.70 6.15
CA ASP A 236 11.08 4.72 7.18
C ASP A 236 12.13 4.65 8.32
N ASP A 237 13.42 4.79 8.01
CA ASP A 237 14.49 4.81 9.02
C ASP A 237 14.46 6.12 9.86
N ASN A 238 14.14 7.26 9.23
CA ASN A 238 14.02 8.56 9.91
C ASN A 238 12.71 8.70 10.71
N ASP A 239 11.59 8.27 10.15
CA ASP A 239 10.27 8.33 10.75
C ASP A 239 10.17 7.40 11.94
N ARG A 240 10.81 6.23 11.92
CA ARG A 240 10.88 5.35 13.10
C ARG A 240 11.59 6.06 14.27
N THR A 241 12.63 6.82 13.97
CA THR A 241 13.36 7.62 14.96
C THR A 241 12.53 8.82 15.46
N GLN A 242 11.82 9.51 14.57
CA GLN A 242 10.96 10.65 14.93
C GLN A 242 9.67 10.25 15.64
N ARG A 243 9.03 9.15 15.25
CA ARG A 243 7.81 8.63 15.90
C ARG A 243 8.08 8.25 17.34
N SER A 244 9.19 7.55 17.63
CA SER A 244 9.57 7.27 19.02
C SER A 244 9.78 8.55 19.84
N SER A 245 10.25 9.64 19.23
CA SER A 245 10.38 10.94 19.90
C SER A 245 9.04 11.66 20.09
N LYS A 246 8.14 11.58 19.09
CA LYS A 246 6.81 12.21 19.12
C LYS A 246 5.88 11.49 20.09
N GLU A 247 5.84 10.17 20.06
CA GLU A 247 5.08 9.35 21.01
C GLU A 247 5.50 9.62 22.44
N LEU A 248 6.82 9.72 22.70
CA LEU A 248 7.33 10.12 24.01
C LEU A 248 6.85 11.51 24.42
N ARG A 249 6.83 12.49 23.51
CA ARG A 249 6.32 13.84 23.77
C ARG A 249 4.82 13.88 24.00
N GLU A 250 4.03 13.14 23.22
CA GLU A 250 2.58 13.03 23.36
C GLU A 250 2.20 12.32 24.65
N GLN A 251 2.96 11.30 25.06
CA GLN A 251 2.79 10.62 26.34
C GLN A 251 3.11 11.57 27.51
N ILE A 252 4.18 12.37 27.40
CA ILE A 252 4.50 13.45 28.37
C ILE A 252 3.40 14.52 28.42
N LEU A 253 2.82 14.89 27.27
CA LEU A 253 1.72 15.86 27.18
C LEU A 253 0.41 15.31 27.75
N ALA A 254 0.09 14.04 27.48
CA ALA A 254 -1.06 13.34 28.04
C ALA A 254 -0.94 13.19 29.56
N ASP A 255 0.25 12.88 30.09
CA ASP A 255 0.53 12.87 31.53
C ASP A 255 0.40 14.25 32.18
N LYS A 256 0.68 15.33 31.42
CA LYS A 256 0.49 16.72 31.87
C LYS A 256 -0.97 17.16 31.79
N LEU A 257 -1.69 16.78 30.73
CA LEU A 257 -3.10 17.14 30.50
C LEU A 257 -4.06 16.30 31.34
N GLY A 258 -3.72 15.06 31.69
CA GLY A 258 -4.44 14.25 32.67
C GLY A 258 -4.47 14.88 34.08
N LYS A 259 -3.66 15.93 34.31
CA LYS A 259 -3.66 16.73 35.53
C LYS A 259 -4.45 18.04 35.42
N MET A 260 -4.91 18.43 34.22
CA MET A 260 -5.79 19.59 34.04
C MET A 260 -7.24 19.12 34.11
N THR A 261 -7.78 19.28 35.31
CA THR A 261 -9.15 19.01 35.71
C THR A 261 -10.18 19.62 34.77
N ILE A 262 -11.10 18.75 34.34
CA ILE A 262 -12.34 19.09 33.65
C ILE A 262 -13.15 19.98 34.57
N GLY A 263 -13.31 21.25 34.17
CA GLY A 263 -14.25 22.18 34.78
C GLY A 263 -15.66 21.61 34.75
N HIS A 264 -16.34 21.68 35.90
CA HIS A 264 -17.70 21.24 36.11
C HIS A 264 -18.67 21.79 35.06
N GLY A 265 -19.53 20.92 34.51
CA GLY A 265 -20.75 21.38 33.88
C GLY A 265 -21.68 20.27 33.39
N LEU A 266 -21.21 19.36 32.55
CA LEU A 266 -22.08 18.37 31.91
C LEU A 266 -21.33 17.03 31.77
N ASP A 267 -21.92 15.95 32.28
CA ASP A 267 -21.41 14.60 32.08
C ASP A 267 -21.45 14.27 30.57
N PRO A 268 -20.29 14.17 29.89
CA PRO A 268 -20.23 13.92 28.45
C PRO A 268 -20.96 12.64 28.05
N ARG A 269 -21.09 11.69 28.99
CA ARG A 269 -21.69 10.37 28.78
C ARG A 269 -23.19 10.43 28.52
N ARG A 270 -23.87 11.53 28.88
CA ARG A 270 -25.32 11.68 28.67
C ARG A 270 -25.72 11.83 27.20
N ASN A 271 -24.81 12.31 26.35
CA ASN A 271 -25.09 12.63 24.95
C ASN A 271 -24.39 11.66 23.97
N ILE A 272 -24.03 10.46 24.42
CA ILE A 272 -23.44 9.46 23.52
C ILE A 272 -24.53 8.96 22.55
N PRO A 273 -24.30 9.00 21.23
CA PRO A 273 -25.24 8.48 20.24
C PRO A 273 -25.15 6.94 20.21
N TRP A 274 -25.73 6.30 21.24
CA TRP A 274 -25.69 4.84 21.40
C TRP A 274 -26.28 4.09 20.21
N SER A 275 -27.18 4.71 19.45
CA SER A 275 -27.80 4.13 18.24
C SER A 275 -26.98 4.36 16.96
N SER A 276 -25.81 5.01 17.03
CA SER A 276 -25.00 5.23 15.83
C SER A 276 -24.44 3.91 15.29
N ASP A 277 -24.47 3.75 13.96
CA ASP A 277 -24.01 2.55 13.27
C ASP A 277 -22.55 2.22 13.58
N MET A 278 -21.69 3.23 13.66
CA MET A 278 -20.28 3.07 14.01
C MET A 278 -20.11 2.43 15.40
N LEU A 279 -20.82 2.94 16.42
CA LEU A 279 -20.70 2.41 17.78
C LEU A 279 -21.31 1.02 17.93
N GLN A 280 -22.44 0.77 17.27
CA GLN A 280 -23.03 -0.58 17.22
C GLN A 280 -22.10 -1.58 16.55
N SER A 281 -21.51 -1.19 15.41
CA SER A 281 -20.54 -2.01 14.68
C SER A 281 -19.32 -2.31 15.57
N LEU A 282 -18.78 -1.32 16.27
CA LEU A 282 -17.64 -1.50 17.16
C LEU A 282 -17.96 -2.41 18.36
N LEU A 283 -19.14 -2.28 18.96
CA LEU A 283 -19.56 -3.13 20.07
C LEU A 283 -19.77 -4.60 19.67
N ALA A 284 -20.12 -4.84 18.41
CA ALA A 284 -20.31 -6.16 17.81
C ALA A 284 -19.06 -6.72 17.08
N ALA A 285 -18.04 -5.88 16.84
CA ALA A 285 -16.95 -6.16 15.91
C ALA A 285 -16.10 -7.39 16.23
N VAL A 286 -15.83 -7.62 17.52
CA VAL A 286 -14.90 -8.65 17.98
C VAL A 286 -15.68 -9.77 18.65
N PRO A 287 -15.81 -10.95 18.00
CA PRO A 287 -16.36 -12.14 18.63
C PRO A 287 -15.56 -12.50 19.89
N GLU A 288 -16.23 -12.92 20.95
CA GLU A 288 -15.58 -13.20 22.24
C GLU A 288 -14.65 -14.42 22.18
N ASP A 289 -14.88 -15.31 21.22
CA ASP A 289 -14.11 -16.50 20.89
C ASP A 289 -12.96 -16.22 19.90
N LEU A 290 -12.85 -15.01 19.36
CA LEU A 290 -11.83 -14.69 18.38
C LEU A 290 -10.44 -14.66 19.04
N ILE A 291 -9.55 -15.51 18.53
CA ILE A 291 -8.13 -15.49 18.89
C ILE A 291 -7.55 -14.09 18.54
N HIS A 292 -6.57 -13.64 19.32
CA HIS A 292 -5.95 -12.32 19.10
C HIS A 292 -5.54 -12.12 17.63
N PRO A 293 -5.93 -11.02 16.96
CA PRO A 293 -5.73 -10.82 15.51
C PRO A 293 -4.28 -11.04 15.00
N LYS A 294 -3.28 -10.60 15.76
CA LYS A 294 -1.86 -10.86 15.44
C LYS A 294 -1.47 -12.34 15.41
N GLN A 295 -2.17 -13.20 16.15
CA GLN A 295 -1.95 -14.64 16.10
C GLN A 295 -2.61 -15.23 14.85
N ILE A 296 -3.78 -14.74 14.46
CA ILE A 296 -4.47 -15.12 13.21
C ILE A 296 -3.54 -14.86 12.01
N GLN A 297 -2.98 -13.65 11.88
CA GLN A 297 -2.04 -13.34 10.79
C GLN A 297 -0.83 -14.30 10.73
N LYS A 298 -0.29 -14.71 11.89
CA LYS A 298 0.84 -15.65 11.96
C LYS A 298 0.49 -17.06 11.49
N MET A 299 -0.76 -17.50 11.66
CA MET A 299 -1.20 -18.84 11.29
C MET A 299 -1.40 -19.00 9.78
N GLN A 300 -1.64 -17.90 9.07
CA GLN A 300 -2.05 -17.91 7.66
C GLN A 300 -0.91 -18.07 6.64
N VAL A 301 0.35 -17.99 7.08
CA VAL A 301 1.54 -18.16 6.22
C VAL A 301 1.60 -19.55 5.55
N LYS A 302 0.73 -20.49 5.92
CA LYS A 302 0.80 -21.90 5.49
C LYS A 302 -0.35 -22.42 4.61
N ALA A 303 -1.42 -21.65 4.39
CA ALA A 303 -2.66 -22.16 3.79
C ALA A 303 -3.08 -21.38 2.54
N ARG A 304 -2.19 -21.28 1.56
CA ARG A 304 -2.43 -20.55 0.32
C ARG A 304 -2.64 -21.54 -0.83
N GLY A 305 -3.82 -21.47 -1.46
CA GLY A 305 -4.26 -22.35 -2.56
C GLY A 305 -3.53 -22.07 -3.87
N GLY A 306 -4.04 -22.62 -4.98
CA GLY A 306 -3.43 -22.50 -6.31
C GLY A 306 -3.49 -21.09 -6.88
N TYR A 307 -2.54 -20.24 -6.50
CA TYR A 307 -2.35 -18.93 -7.09
C TYR A 307 -1.47 -19.04 -8.35
N ARG A 308 -1.81 -18.28 -9.40
CA ARG A 308 -1.02 -18.16 -10.63
C ARG A 308 -0.24 -16.84 -10.58
N PRO A 309 1.02 -16.82 -10.11
CA PRO A 309 1.76 -15.57 -10.05
C PRO A 309 1.94 -15.00 -11.47
N TRP A 310 1.90 -13.67 -11.61
CA TRP A 310 2.08 -12.99 -12.90
C TRP A 310 3.46 -13.22 -13.52
N ILE A 311 4.42 -13.63 -12.70
CA ILE A 311 5.79 -13.97 -13.07
C ILE A 311 6.36 -15.00 -12.09
N ASP A 312 7.25 -15.89 -12.53
CA ASP A 312 7.98 -16.78 -11.62
C ASP A 312 9.20 -16.09 -10.98
N THR A 313 9.72 -16.68 -9.90
CA THR A 313 10.84 -16.10 -9.15
C THR A 313 12.12 -15.96 -9.98
N ASP A 314 12.40 -16.89 -10.90
CA ASP A 314 13.64 -16.89 -11.67
C ASP A 314 13.59 -15.81 -12.76
N THR A 315 12.46 -15.69 -13.45
CA THR A 315 12.21 -14.60 -14.40
C THR A 315 12.21 -13.24 -13.69
N TRP A 316 11.59 -13.12 -12.51
CA TRP A 316 11.69 -11.89 -11.71
C TRP A 316 13.14 -11.53 -11.40
N HIS A 317 13.95 -12.52 -10.99
CA HIS A 317 15.37 -12.30 -10.70
C HIS A 317 16.15 -11.90 -11.97
N ALA A 318 15.89 -12.55 -13.10
CA ALA A 318 16.52 -12.24 -14.38
C ALA A 318 16.20 -10.81 -14.84
N ILE A 319 14.96 -10.35 -14.69
CA ILE A 319 14.55 -8.96 -14.98
C ILE A 319 15.32 -7.98 -14.09
N MET A 320 15.39 -8.27 -12.79
CA MET A 320 16.08 -7.40 -11.84
C MET A 320 17.58 -7.33 -12.09
N VAL A 321 18.20 -8.40 -12.62
CA VAL A 321 19.63 -8.42 -12.97
C VAL A 321 19.88 -7.79 -14.34
N SER A 322 19.09 -8.11 -15.35
CA SER A 322 19.22 -7.54 -16.71
C SER A 322 18.96 -6.04 -16.72
N GLY A 323 17.99 -5.55 -15.94
CA GLY A 323 17.78 -4.12 -15.74
C GLY A 323 19.05 -3.42 -15.22
N MET A 324 19.82 -4.06 -14.35
CA MET A 324 21.12 -3.52 -13.91
C MET A 324 22.18 -3.55 -15.02
N GLN A 325 22.21 -4.61 -15.84
CA GLN A 325 23.19 -4.77 -16.92
C GLN A 325 22.93 -3.80 -18.08
N ALA A 326 21.67 -3.54 -18.42
CA ALA A 326 21.30 -2.56 -19.44
C ALA A 326 21.74 -1.14 -19.05
N VAL A 327 21.64 -0.80 -17.75
CA VAL A 327 22.15 0.47 -17.21
C VAL A 327 23.69 0.53 -17.26
N GLU A 328 24.37 -0.58 -16.97
CA GLU A 328 25.85 -0.65 -17.04
C GLU A 328 26.35 -0.55 -18.50
N GLN A 329 25.74 -1.27 -19.45
CA GLN A 329 26.13 -1.26 -20.88
C GLN A 329 25.87 0.10 -21.57
N GLN A 330 24.75 0.76 -21.28
CA GLN A 330 24.50 2.11 -21.81
C GLN A 330 25.54 3.14 -21.29
N PHE A 331 26.12 2.90 -20.12
CA PHE A 331 27.17 3.75 -19.58
C PHE A 331 28.50 3.53 -20.33
N ASP A 332 28.85 2.27 -20.61
CA ASP A 332 30.06 1.91 -21.34
C ASP A 332 30.00 2.39 -22.81
N ASP A 333 28.87 2.22 -23.50
CA ASP A 333 28.69 2.69 -24.89
C ASP A 333 28.80 4.23 -25.01
N VAL A 334 28.32 4.98 -24.01
CA VAL A 334 28.45 6.45 -23.96
C VAL A 334 29.87 6.87 -23.61
N CYS A 335 30.56 6.13 -22.73
CA CYS A 335 31.97 6.36 -22.41
C CYS A 335 32.90 6.08 -23.60
N ASP A 336 32.61 5.05 -24.40
CA ASP A 336 33.38 4.74 -25.62
C ASP A 336 33.16 5.80 -26.72
N MET A 337 31.94 6.32 -26.89
CA MET A 337 31.68 7.44 -27.80
C MET A 337 32.37 8.76 -27.39
N LEU A 338 32.57 8.99 -26.09
CA LEU A 338 33.31 10.16 -25.59
C LEU A 338 34.84 9.95 -25.58
N GLY A 339 35.29 8.70 -25.49
CA GLY A 339 36.70 8.30 -25.62
C GLY A 339 37.23 8.47 -27.05
N GLU A 340 36.40 8.26 -28.08
CA GLU A 340 36.81 8.45 -29.47
C GLU A 340 36.83 9.93 -29.92
N GLN A 341 36.14 10.84 -29.22
CA GLN A 341 36.14 12.27 -29.55
C GLN A 341 37.28 13.08 -28.93
N THR A 342 38.16 12.46 -28.12
CA THR A 342 39.26 13.16 -27.41
C THR A 342 40.67 12.82 -27.93
N LEU A 343 40.80 12.16 -29.08
CA LEU A 343 42.10 11.81 -29.69
C LEU A 343 42.29 12.30 -31.13
N SER A 344 41.60 13.38 -31.52
CA SER A 344 41.90 14.11 -32.76
C SER A 344 42.05 15.61 -32.52
N GLU A 345 43.08 16.01 -31.77
CA GLU A 345 43.78 17.29 -31.93
C GLU A 345 45.29 17.10 -31.74
#